data_AF-A0A1M7Y3S1-F1
#
_entry.id   AF-A0A1M7Y3S1-F1
#
_cell.length_a   1.000
_cell.length_b   1.000
_cell.length_c   1.000
_cell.angle_alpha   90.00
_cell.angle_beta   90.00
_cell.angle_gamma   90.00
#
_symmetry.space_group_name_H-M   'P 1'
#
loop_
_entity.id
_entity.type
_entity.pdbx_description
1 polymer ?
#
loop_
_entity_poly.entity_id
_entity_poly.type
_entity_poly.pdbx_seq_one_letter_code
_entity_poly.pdbx_strand_id
1 'polypeptide(L)'
;MGTATGPSKGVRQKIIVFQQHGSGEKKIAGIREYAEDSIELAVISIDEPLPPVIEDGSEYLPETLDADLVLDFLKHPDLSHDLVSLCHRQQIPVISSGKKIPSKWVLTPPT
;
A
#
# COMPACT_ATOMS: atom_id res chain seq x y z
N MET A 1 32.20 29.32 -10.61
CA MET A 1 30.75 29.48 -10.85
C MET A 1 30.19 28.12 -11.25
N GLY A 2 29.73 27.34 -10.27
CA GLY A 2 28.98 26.10 -10.52
C GLY A 2 27.57 26.36 -10.05
N THR A 3 26.63 26.41 -10.97
CA THR A 3 25.21 26.63 -10.68
C THR A 3 24.67 25.45 -9.88
N ALA A 4 24.18 25.73 -8.68
CA ALA A 4 23.38 24.79 -7.92
C ALA A 4 22.11 24.49 -8.73
N THR A 5 21.97 23.24 -9.20
CA THR A 5 20.72 22.72 -9.71
C THR A 5 19.75 22.67 -8.53
N GLY A 6 18.80 23.61 -8.49
CA GLY A 6 17.70 23.57 -7.53
C GLY A 6 16.91 22.26 -7.67
N PRO A 7 16.22 21.78 -6.62
CA PRO A 7 15.43 20.57 -6.72
C PRO A 7 14.41 20.73 -7.85
N SER A 8 14.43 19.78 -8.79
CA SER A 8 13.43 19.63 -9.84
C SER A 8 12.04 19.68 -9.21
N LYS A 9 11.13 20.47 -9.79
CA LYS A 9 9.71 20.52 -9.43
C LYS A 9 9.18 19.07 -9.37
N GLY A 10 9.02 18.57 -8.14
CA GLY A 10 9.27 17.17 -7.79
C GLY A 10 8.23 16.17 -8.28
N VAL A 11 8.68 14.97 -8.65
CA VAL A 11 7.82 13.82 -8.91
C VAL A 11 7.01 13.54 -7.63
N ARG A 12 5.68 13.50 -7.76
CA ARG A 12 4.79 13.13 -6.64
C ARG A 12 5.04 11.67 -6.28
N GLN A 13 5.07 11.36 -4.99
CA GLN A 13 5.16 9.97 -4.55
C GLN A 13 3.83 9.26 -4.82
N LYS A 14 3.86 8.13 -5.52
CA LYS A 14 2.68 7.31 -5.80
C LYS A 14 2.43 6.34 -4.65
N ILE A 15 1.30 6.51 -3.97
CA ILE A 15 0.87 5.61 -2.89
C ILE A 15 -0.41 4.90 -3.31
N ILE A 16 -0.43 3.57 -3.21
CA ILE A 16 -1.63 2.77 -3.38
C ILE A 16 -2.07 2.23 -2.03
N VAL A 17 -3.35 2.39 -1.70
CA VAL A 17 -3.97 1.85 -0.49
C VAL A 17 -4.91 0.73 -0.87
N PHE A 18 -4.68 -0.46 -0.32
CA PHE A 18 -5.62 -1.57 -0.39
C PHE A 18 -6.43 -1.62 0.89
N GLN A 19 -7.76 -1.67 0.79
CA GLN A 19 -8.65 -1.75 1.95
C GLN A 19 -9.84 -2.69 1.75
N GLN A 20 -10.49 -3.02 2.87
CA GLN A 20 -11.78 -3.71 2.88
C GLN A 20 -12.74 -3.03 3.83
N HIS A 21 -13.93 -2.70 3.33
CA HIS A 21 -15.02 -2.03 4.03
C HIS A 21 -14.57 -0.79 4.79
N GLY A 22 -13.79 0.07 4.12
CA GLY A 22 -13.31 1.33 4.69
C GLY A 22 -12.27 1.19 5.81
N SER A 23 -11.59 0.03 5.93
CA SER A 23 -10.60 -0.21 6.98
C SER A 23 -9.45 0.80 7.01
N GLY A 24 -9.15 1.45 5.88
CA GLY A 24 -8.08 2.44 5.73
C GLY A 24 -8.54 3.90 5.87
N GLU A 25 -9.85 4.17 5.98
CA GLU A 25 -10.41 5.52 5.77
C GLU A 25 -9.79 6.60 6.66
N LYS A 26 -9.52 6.29 7.94
CA LYS A 26 -8.86 7.25 8.85
C LYS A 26 -7.46 7.66 8.37
N LYS A 27 -6.70 6.71 7.82
CA LYS A 27 -5.35 7.00 7.29
C LYS A 27 -5.43 7.69 5.94
N ILE A 28 -6.36 7.26 5.08
CA ILE A 28 -6.62 7.87 3.77
C ILE A 28 -7.02 9.35 3.94
N ALA A 29 -7.92 9.65 4.87
CA ALA A 29 -8.34 11.01 5.19
C ALA A 29 -7.16 11.88 5.64
N GLY A 30 -6.33 11.38 6.56
CA GLY A 30 -5.12 12.08 7.00
C GLY A 30 -4.12 12.33 5.86
N ILE A 31 -3.89 11.35 4.98
CA ILE A 31 -3.02 11.54 3.81
C ILE A 31 -3.60 12.65 2.92
N ARG A 32 -4.90 12.62 2.62
CA ARG A 32 -5.55 13.66 1.79
C ARG A 32 -5.50 15.04 2.43
N GLU A 33 -5.60 15.13 3.75
CA GLU A 33 -5.57 16.40 4.50
C GLU A 33 -4.15 17.00 4.55
N TYR A 34 -3.13 16.17 4.77
CA TYR A 34 -1.78 16.65 5.09
C TYR A 34 -0.74 16.49 3.97
N ALA A 35 -0.99 15.68 2.94
CA ALA A 35 0.00 15.38 1.91
C ALA A 35 -0.01 16.33 0.70
N GLU A 36 -0.94 17.30 0.67
CA GLU A 36 -1.09 18.31 -0.38
C GLU A 36 -0.71 17.80 -1.79
N ASP A 37 0.22 18.47 -2.46
CA ASP A 37 0.69 18.15 -3.81
C ASP A 37 1.87 17.17 -3.85
N SER A 38 2.26 16.58 -2.71
CA SER A 38 3.44 15.72 -2.60
C SER A 38 3.15 14.24 -2.87
N ILE A 39 1.87 13.82 -2.77
CA ILE A 39 1.45 12.43 -2.90
C ILE A 39 0.36 12.30 -3.98
N GLU A 40 0.53 11.33 -4.87
CA GLU A 40 -0.53 10.81 -5.73
C GLU A 40 -1.12 9.56 -5.06
N LEU A 41 -2.36 9.66 -4.58
CA LEU A 41 -3.00 8.61 -3.79
C LEU A 41 -4.06 7.85 -4.60
N ALA A 42 -3.88 6.55 -4.78
CA ALA A 42 -4.91 5.64 -5.27
C ALA A 42 -5.44 4.75 -4.15
N VAL A 43 -6.74 4.45 -4.18
CA VAL A 43 -7.40 3.57 -3.21
C VAL A 43 -8.11 2.46 -3.95
N ILE A 44 -7.80 1.21 -3.59
CA ILE A 44 -8.41 -0.01 -4.11
C ILE A 44 -9.16 -0.67 -2.95
N SER A 45 -10.49 -0.74 -3.09
CA SER A 45 -11.36 -1.38 -2.10
C SER A 45 -11.82 -2.75 -2.61
N ILE A 46 -11.59 -3.79 -1.81
CA ILE A 46 -12.08 -5.16 -2.07
C ILE A 46 -13.22 -5.43 -1.08
N ASP A 47 -14.42 -4.99 -1.46
CA ASP A 47 -15.62 -5.00 -0.62
C ASP A 47 -16.60 -6.12 -0.97
N GLU A 48 -16.25 -6.97 -1.94
CA GLU A 48 -17.02 -8.15 -2.28
C GLU A 48 -16.93 -9.23 -1.18
N PRO A 49 -17.96 -10.09 -1.06
CA PRO A 49 -17.89 -11.24 -0.17
C PRO A 49 -16.74 -12.17 -0.59
N LEU A 50 -15.76 -12.32 0.28
CA LEU A 50 -14.64 -13.24 0.05
C LEU A 50 -14.92 -14.62 0.66
N PRO A 51 -14.46 -15.70 0.00
CA PRO A 51 -14.48 -17.01 0.62
C PRO A 51 -13.59 -17.01 1.89
N PRO A 52 -13.80 -17.94 2.84
CA PRO A 52 -13.01 -18.00 4.07
C PRO A 52 -11.53 -18.37 3.85
N VAL A 53 -11.22 -18.94 2.68
CA VAL A 53 -9.87 -19.30 2.24
C VAL A 53 -9.75 -18.89 0.78
N ILE A 54 -8.65 -18.23 0.43
CA ILE A 54 -8.32 -17.87 -0.94
C ILE A 54 -7.02 -18.58 -1.29
N GLU A 55 -7.10 -19.52 -2.23
CA GLU A 55 -5.92 -20.22 -2.74
C GLU A 55 -5.17 -19.40 -3.80
N ASP A 56 -5.89 -18.53 -4.53
CA ASP A 56 -5.33 -17.66 -5.56
C ASP A 56 -5.87 -16.22 -5.42
N GLY A 57 -5.04 -15.32 -4.88
CA GLY A 57 -5.39 -13.91 -4.74
C GLY A 57 -5.37 -13.10 -6.03
N SER A 58 -4.98 -13.68 -7.17
CA SER A 58 -4.92 -12.97 -8.46
C SER A 58 -6.29 -12.56 -9.00
N GLU A 59 -7.37 -13.20 -8.54
CA GLU A 59 -8.74 -12.78 -8.87
C GLU A 59 -9.12 -11.42 -8.28
N TYR A 60 -8.45 -11.03 -7.18
CA TYR A 60 -8.79 -9.83 -6.40
C TYR A 60 -7.69 -8.75 -6.44
N LEU A 61 -6.47 -9.13 -6.82
CA LEU A 61 -5.31 -8.25 -6.86
C LEU A 61 -4.88 -8.00 -8.31
N PRO A 62 -4.36 -6.80 -8.62
CA PRO A 62 -3.81 -6.53 -9.95
C PRO A 62 -2.54 -7.36 -10.20
N GLU A 63 -2.25 -7.64 -11.46
CA GLU A 63 -1.03 -8.37 -11.86
C GLU A 63 0.25 -7.56 -11.58
N THR A 64 0.18 -6.23 -11.71
CA THR A 64 1.30 -5.30 -11.53
C THR A 64 0.87 -4.04 -10.79
N LEU A 65 1.82 -3.38 -10.12
CA LEU A 65 1.58 -2.15 -9.35
C LEU A 65 2.53 -1.05 -9.84
N ASP A 66 1.99 0.14 -10.09
CA ASP A 66 2.77 1.36 -10.32
C ASP A 66 2.68 2.23 -9.07
N ALA A 67 3.54 1.93 -8.09
CA ALA A 67 3.53 2.58 -6.77
C ALA A 67 4.95 2.67 -6.19
N ASP A 68 5.22 3.77 -5.47
CA ASP A 68 6.41 3.93 -4.65
C ASP A 68 6.22 3.33 -3.25
N LEU A 69 4.97 3.21 -2.79
CA LEU A 69 4.61 2.64 -1.49
C LEU A 69 3.19 2.06 -1.52
N VAL A 70 3.01 0.90 -0.88
CA VAL A 70 1.69 0.29 -0.68
C VAL A 70 1.30 0.30 0.79
N LEU A 71 0.06 0.70 1.08
CA LEU A 71 -0.55 0.57 2.40
C LEU A 71 -1.57 -0.56 2.37
N ASP A 72 -1.34 -1.59 3.16
CA ASP A 72 -2.22 -2.75 3.28
C ASP A 72 -3.11 -2.64 4.52
N PHE A 73 -4.39 -2.37 4.28
CA PHE A 73 -5.49 -2.43 5.25
C PHE A 73 -6.46 -3.56 4.95
N LEU A 74 -6.08 -4.56 4.15
CA LEU A 74 -6.94 -5.72 3.91
C LEU A 74 -7.24 -6.43 5.25
N LYS A 75 -8.39 -7.07 5.40
CA LYS A 75 -8.71 -7.88 6.58
C LYS A 75 -8.47 -9.36 6.33
N HIS A 76 -8.69 -9.81 5.10
CA HIS A 76 -8.45 -11.18 4.70
C HIS A 76 -6.95 -11.52 4.76
N PRO A 77 -6.54 -12.54 5.52
CA PRO A 77 -5.13 -12.87 5.70
C PRO A 77 -4.46 -13.32 4.39
N ASP A 78 -5.14 -14.16 3.60
CA ASP A 78 -4.58 -14.69 2.35
C ASP A 78 -4.35 -13.57 1.32
N LEU A 79 -5.33 -12.69 1.07
CA LEU A 79 -5.13 -11.54 0.18
C LEU A 79 -4.02 -10.59 0.66
N SER A 80 -3.91 -10.38 1.96
CA SER A 80 -2.83 -9.58 2.52
C SER A 80 -1.47 -10.22 2.27
N HIS A 81 -1.38 -11.53 2.41
CA HIS A 81 -0.17 -12.30 2.12
C HIS A 81 0.20 -12.21 0.63
N ASP A 82 -0.77 -12.37 -0.26
CA ASP A 82 -0.55 -12.29 -1.71
C ASP A 82 -0.18 -10.88 -2.16
N LEU A 83 -0.78 -9.84 -1.57
CA LEU A 83 -0.40 -8.45 -1.82
C LEU A 83 1.04 -8.17 -1.38
N VAL A 84 1.45 -8.64 -0.20
CA VAL A 84 2.84 -8.51 0.25
C VAL A 84 3.79 -9.26 -0.68
N SER A 85 3.40 -10.45 -1.15
CA SER A 85 4.17 -11.22 -2.13
C SER A 85 4.29 -10.50 -3.46
N LEU A 86 3.22 -9.88 -3.96
CA LEU A 86 3.20 -9.06 -5.16
C LEU A 86 4.14 -7.84 -5.04
N CYS A 87 4.04 -7.11 -3.93
CA CYS A 87 4.92 -5.98 -3.64
C CYS A 87 6.39 -6.43 -3.57
N HIS A 88 6.67 -7.58 -2.95
CA HIS A 88 8.02 -8.12 -2.85
C HIS A 88 8.61 -8.46 -4.23
N ARG A 89 7.84 -9.12 -5.11
CA ARG A 89 8.27 -9.44 -6.48
C ARG A 89 8.61 -8.19 -7.29
N GLN A 90 7.89 -7.10 -7.07
CA GLN A 90 8.09 -5.82 -7.76
C GLN A 90 9.03 -4.85 -7.02
N GLN A 91 9.59 -5.27 -5.87
CA GLN A 91 10.46 -4.46 -5.02
C GLN A 91 9.82 -3.16 -4.51
N ILE A 92 8.50 -3.18 -4.31
CA ILE A 92 7.73 -2.04 -3.77
C ILE A 92 7.62 -2.20 -2.24
N PRO A 93 7.96 -1.18 -1.44
CA PRO A 93 7.78 -1.23 0.00
C PRO A 93 6.29 -1.29 0.35
N VAL A 94 5.96 -2.07 1.39
CA VAL A 94 4.58 -2.26 1.86
C VAL A 94 4.49 -2.08 3.38
N ILE A 95 3.45 -1.37 3.84
CA ILE A 95 3.13 -1.20 5.26
C ILE A 95 1.80 -1.91 5.53
N SER A 96 1.85 -3.06 6.20
CA SER A 96 0.66 -3.81 6.64
C SER A 96 0.26 -3.39 8.05
N SER A 97 -0.63 -2.40 8.15
CA SER A 97 -1.01 -1.80 9.43
C SER A 97 -1.78 -2.80 10.31
N GLY A 98 -1.29 -3.05 11.53
CA GLY A 98 -2.00 -3.86 12.53
C GLY A 98 -1.85 -5.38 12.37
N LYS A 99 -1.11 -5.85 11.34
CA LYS A 99 -0.86 -7.28 11.13
C LYS A 99 0.56 -7.63 11.55
N LYS A 100 0.70 -8.57 12.47
CA LYS A 100 1.98 -9.26 12.71
C LYS A 100 2.09 -10.36 11.68
N ILE A 101 2.33 -10.01 10.41
CA ILE A 101 2.73 -11.02 9.43
C ILE A 101 4.17 -11.39 9.80
N PRO A 102 4.46 -12.62 10.23
CA PRO A 102 5.83 -13.04 10.51
C PRO A 102 6.57 -13.20 9.18
N SER A 103 6.99 -12.08 8.61
CA SER A 103 7.91 -12.04 7.47
C SER A 103 9.09 -11.16 7.85
N LYS A 104 10.27 -11.54 7.37
CA LYS A 104 11.56 -10.84 7.52
C LYS A 104 11.52 -9.34 7.14
N TRP A 105 10.46 -8.89 6.49
CA TRP A 105 10.37 -7.60 5.80
C TRP A 105 9.29 -6.66 6.37
N VAL A 106 8.56 -7.09 7.40
CA VAL A 106 7.55 -6.23 8.04
C VAL A 106 8.22 -5.40 9.12
N LEU A 107 8.26 -4.07 8.90
CA LEU A 107 8.70 -3.11 9.92
C LEU A 107 7.57 -2.90 10.93
N THR A 108 7.65 -3.58 12.07
CA THR A 108 6.86 -3.23 13.26
C THR A 108 7.59 -2.16 14.07
N PRO A 109 6.98 -0.98 14.31
CA PRO A 109 7.55 0.01 15.22
C PRO A 109 7.64 -0.56 16.65
N PRO A 110 8.69 -0.26 17.42
CA PRO A 110 8.76 -0.64 18.83
C PRO A 110 7.71 0.14 19.64
N THR A 111 7.00 -0.57 20.53
CA THR A 111 6.15 -0.01 21.59
C THR A 111 6.95 0.33 22.83
#